data_AF-A0A737BEW8-F1
#
_entry.id   AF-A0A737BEW8-F1
#
_cell.length_a   1.000
_cell.length_b   1.000
_cell.length_c   1.000
_cell.angle_alpha   90.00
_cell.angle_beta   90.00
_cell.angle_gamma   90.00
#
_symmetry.space_group_name_H-M   'P 1'
#
loop_
_entity.id
_entity.type
_entity.pdbx_description
1 polymer ?
#
loop_
_entity_poly.entity_id
_entity_poly.type
_entity_poly.pdbx_seq_one_letter_code
_entity_poly.pdbx_strand_id
1 'polypeptide(L)'
;RVVSATVNSGGTQTLFDGAVSDNTIVNNSGVQNISSGAVANNTTLNSGGTQRVSAGGTASGTIINISGSQSIMSGGSAVGAVVNGGVQTVANGGNTLNTVVSSGGFQRV
;
A
#
# COMPACT_ATOMS: atom_id res chain seq x y z
N ARG A 1 -17.14 2.40 7.65
CA ARG A 1 -17.15 3.78 7.09
C ARG A 1 -16.04 3.85 6.05
N VAL A 2 -16.35 4.23 4.82
CA VAL A 2 -15.36 4.41 3.75
C VAL A 2 -14.71 5.79 3.92
N VAL A 3 -13.39 5.87 3.85
CA VAL A 3 -12.63 7.14 3.90
C VAL A 3 -11.72 7.29 2.69
N SER A 4 -11.66 8.47 2.11
CA SER A 4 -10.61 8.85 1.16
C SER A 4 -9.69 9.88 1.81
N ALA A 5 -8.43 9.92 1.40
CA ALA A 5 -7.48 10.88 1.92
C ALA A 5 -6.40 11.23 0.90
N THR A 6 -5.92 12.47 0.96
CA THR A 6 -4.64 12.86 0.37
C THR A 6 -3.64 13.00 1.51
N VAL A 7 -2.68 12.08 1.60
CA VAL A 7 -1.67 12.04 2.65
C VAL A 7 -0.40 12.69 2.13
N ASN A 8 -0.16 13.93 2.55
CA ASN A 8 1.02 14.72 2.16
C ASN A 8 2.17 14.55 3.16
N SER A 9 3.27 15.27 2.93
CA SER A 9 4.46 15.25 3.79
C SER A 9 4.13 15.44 5.27
N GLY A 10 4.65 14.55 6.12
CA GLY A 10 4.39 14.51 7.57
C GLY A 10 3.01 13.94 7.94
N GLY A 11 2.13 13.73 6.96
CA GLY A 11 0.81 13.14 7.16
C GLY A 11 0.90 11.63 7.34
N THR A 12 0.05 11.11 8.22
CA THR A 12 -0.15 9.67 8.39
C THR A 12 -1.64 9.35 8.42
N GLN A 13 -2.08 8.46 7.54
CA GLN A 13 -3.39 7.82 7.63
C GLN A 13 -3.21 6.44 8.23
N THR A 14 -3.87 6.16 9.35
CA THR A 14 -3.92 4.81 9.93
C THR A 14 -5.34 4.26 9.82
N LEU A 15 -5.48 3.09 9.21
CA LEU A 15 -6.74 2.36 9.12
C LEU A 15 -6.72 1.24 10.16
N PHE A 16 -7.72 1.26 11.04
CA PHE A 16 -7.91 0.26 12.10
C PHE A 16 -8.95 -0.78 11.69
N ASP A 17 -9.21 -1.75 12.56
CA ASP A 17 -10.20 -2.81 12.34
C ASP A 17 -11.56 -2.25 11.85
N GLY A 18 -12.10 -2.89 10.80
CA GLY A 18 -13.34 -2.47 10.14
C GLY A 18 -13.25 -1.17 9.33
N ALA A 19 -12.09 -0.51 9.29
CA ALA A 19 -11.89 0.65 8.43
C ALA A 19 -11.70 0.20 6.98
N VAL A 20 -12.37 0.91 6.08
CA VAL A 20 -12.19 0.76 4.63
C VAL A 20 -11.77 2.12 4.09
N SER A 21 -10.69 2.20 3.33
CA SER A 21 -10.39 3.37 2.51
C SER A 21 -10.56 3.09 1.03
N ASP A 22 -10.90 4.12 0.27
CA ASP A 22 -10.93 4.06 -1.19
C ASP A 22 -10.26 5.29 -1.78
N ASN A 23 -9.51 5.09 -2.86
CA ASN A 23 -8.82 6.11 -3.63
C ASN A 23 -7.92 7.03 -2.78
N THR A 24 -7.25 6.49 -1.75
CA THR A 24 -6.24 7.27 -1.00
C THR A 24 -5.06 7.61 -1.92
N ILE A 25 -4.63 8.86 -1.90
CA ILE A 25 -3.40 9.30 -2.56
C ILE A 25 -2.34 9.55 -1.49
N VAL A 26 -1.18 8.90 -1.61
CA VAL A 26 -0.05 9.09 -0.69
C VAL A 26 1.09 9.75 -1.45
N ASN A 27 1.40 10.99 -1.09
CA ASN A 27 2.45 11.81 -1.71
C ASN A 27 3.76 11.72 -0.93
N ASN A 28 4.77 12.47 -1.39
CA ASN A 28 6.11 12.48 -0.80
C ASN A 28 6.08 12.61 0.73
N SER A 29 6.76 11.69 1.41
CA SER A 29 6.83 11.58 2.88
C SER A 29 5.48 11.36 3.59
N GLY A 30 4.42 11.08 2.86
CA GLY A 30 3.14 10.62 3.40
C GLY A 30 3.15 9.13 3.67
N VAL A 31 2.37 8.70 4.67
CA VAL A 31 2.29 7.29 5.08
C VAL A 31 0.84 6.84 5.22
N GLN A 32 0.49 5.70 4.63
CA GLN A 32 -0.72 4.95 4.94
C GLN A 32 -0.37 3.65 5.66
N ASN A 33 -0.86 3.47 6.89
CA ASN A 33 -0.75 2.23 7.65
C ASN A 33 -2.08 1.48 7.62
N ILE A 34 -2.05 0.20 7.25
CA ILE A 34 -3.22 -0.68 7.19
C ILE A 34 -3.03 -1.76 8.26
N SER A 35 -3.77 -1.63 9.36
CA SER A 35 -3.72 -2.55 10.49
C SER A 35 -4.63 -3.77 10.28
N SER A 36 -4.61 -4.71 11.22
CA SER A 36 -5.46 -5.90 11.21
C SER A 36 -6.94 -5.55 11.02
N GLY A 37 -7.61 -6.26 10.11
CA GLY A 37 -9.03 -6.06 9.82
C GLY A 37 -9.36 -4.82 8.99
N ALA A 38 -8.34 -4.01 8.63
CA ALA A 38 -8.51 -2.86 7.75
C ALA A 38 -8.30 -3.23 6.28
N VAL A 39 -8.99 -2.51 5.40
CA VAL A 39 -8.87 -2.65 3.94
C VAL A 39 -8.59 -1.30 3.31
N ALA A 40 -7.56 -1.19 2.46
CA ALA A 40 -7.37 -0.04 1.59
C ALA A 40 -7.55 -0.44 0.13
N ASN A 41 -8.47 0.22 -0.56
CA ASN A 41 -8.73 0.02 -1.98
C ASN A 41 -8.13 1.15 -2.79
N ASN A 42 -7.54 0.80 -3.94
CA ASN A 42 -7.16 1.71 -5.00
C ASN A 42 -6.20 2.82 -4.53
N THR A 43 -5.33 2.52 -3.57
CA THR A 43 -4.34 3.49 -3.08
C THR A 43 -3.33 3.79 -4.20
N THR A 44 -3.06 5.07 -4.43
CA THR A 44 -1.98 5.52 -5.32
C THR A 44 -0.80 6.03 -4.49
N LEU A 45 0.37 5.41 -4.68
CA LEU A 45 1.63 5.79 -4.04
C LEU A 45 2.48 6.56 -5.04
N ASN A 46 2.57 7.86 -4.85
CA ASN A 46 3.45 8.73 -5.64
C ASN A 46 4.89 8.70 -5.09
N SER A 47 5.81 9.38 -5.77
CA SER A 47 7.21 9.46 -5.37
C SER A 47 7.35 9.84 -3.89
N GLY A 48 8.01 8.99 -3.11
CA GLY A 48 8.23 9.14 -1.67
C GLY A 48 7.02 8.78 -0.77
N GLY A 49 5.88 8.40 -1.36
CA GLY A 49 4.71 7.90 -0.64
C GLY A 49 4.89 6.45 -0.20
N THR A 50 4.43 6.13 1.01
CA THR A 50 4.59 4.80 1.60
C THR A 50 3.27 4.19 2.04
N GLN A 51 3.02 2.93 1.69
CA GLN A 51 1.96 2.10 2.27
C GLN A 51 2.57 0.93 3.05
N ARG A 52 2.11 0.75 4.29
CA ARG A 52 2.51 -0.35 5.17
C ARG A 52 1.30 -1.23 5.45
N VAL A 53 1.39 -2.50 5.06
CA VAL A 53 0.33 -3.50 5.24
C VAL A 53 0.75 -4.46 6.34
N SER A 54 0.17 -4.30 7.53
CA SER A 54 0.49 -5.11 8.72
C SER A 54 -0.27 -6.44 8.69
N ALA A 55 0.06 -7.33 9.63
CA ALA A 55 -0.63 -8.60 9.82
C ALA A 55 -2.16 -8.40 9.87
N GLY A 56 -2.89 -9.18 9.06
CA GLY A 56 -4.35 -9.10 8.95
C GLY A 56 -4.89 -7.89 8.19
N GLY A 57 -4.04 -6.96 7.74
CA GLY A 57 -4.41 -5.84 6.87
C GLY A 57 -4.40 -6.24 5.40
N THR A 58 -5.28 -5.63 4.60
CA THR A 58 -5.39 -5.89 3.16
C THR A 58 -5.27 -4.61 2.34
N ALA A 59 -4.37 -4.62 1.36
CA ALA A 59 -4.30 -3.59 0.32
C ALA A 59 -4.77 -4.19 -1.02
N SER A 60 -5.76 -3.57 -1.67
CA SER A 60 -6.32 -4.03 -2.94
C SER A 60 -6.14 -2.97 -4.02
N GLY A 61 -5.57 -3.36 -5.17
CA GLY A 61 -5.43 -2.47 -6.32
C GLY A 61 -4.44 -1.32 -6.11
N THR A 62 -3.45 -1.47 -5.23
CA THR A 62 -2.46 -0.41 -5.00
C THR A 62 -1.65 -0.14 -6.27
N ILE A 63 -1.57 1.12 -6.70
CA ILE A 63 -0.69 1.58 -7.78
C ILE A 63 0.56 2.18 -7.14
N ILE A 64 1.72 1.64 -7.46
CA ILE A 64 3.01 2.04 -6.88
C ILE A 64 3.84 2.70 -7.98
N ASN A 65 3.73 4.03 -8.08
CA ASN A 65 4.42 4.82 -9.09
C ASN A 65 5.92 4.93 -8.78
N ILE A 66 6.67 5.55 -9.69
CA ILE A 66 8.11 5.77 -9.56
C ILE A 66 8.48 6.34 -8.19
N SER A 67 9.43 5.67 -7.52
CA SER A 67 9.90 6.00 -6.16
C SER A 67 8.82 5.92 -5.05
N GLY A 68 7.64 5.37 -5.32
CA GLY A 68 6.66 4.96 -4.31
C GLY A 68 7.02 3.60 -3.71
N SER A 69 6.56 3.33 -2.48
CA SER A 69 6.91 2.12 -1.74
C SER A 69 5.72 1.47 -1.05
N GLN A 70 5.50 0.18 -1.33
CA GLN A 70 4.58 -0.66 -0.57
C GLN A 70 5.37 -1.72 0.20
N SER A 71 5.10 -1.84 1.50
CA SER A 71 5.67 -2.89 2.36
C SER A 71 4.58 -3.82 2.87
N ILE A 72 4.65 -5.09 2.50
CA ILE A 72 3.77 -6.16 2.97
C ILE A 72 4.50 -6.90 4.09
N MET A 73 4.10 -6.66 5.33
CA MET A 73 4.68 -7.31 6.50
C MET A 73 4.15 -8.74 6.64
N SER A 74 4.76 -9.52 7.53
CA SER A 74 4.31 -10.89 7.83
C SER A 74 2.82 -10.92 8.19
N GLY A 75 2.05 -11.78 7.54
CA GLY A 75 0.59 -11.89 7.69
C GLY A 75 -0.22 -10.77 7.00
N GLY A 76 0.43 -9.77 6.38
CA GLY A 76 -0.25 -8.78 5.55
C GLY A 76 -0.54 -9.30 4.14
N SER A 77 -1.52 -8.71 3.47
CA SER A 77 -1.92 -9.12 2.12
C SER A 77 -2.02 -7.95 1.14
N ALA A 78 -1.42 -8.11 -0.05
CA ALA A 78 -1.69 -7.23 -1.19
C ALA A 78 -2.28 -8.02 -2.36
N VAL A 79 -3.34 -7.49 -2.95
CA VAL A 79 -4.04 -8.11 -4.08
C VAL A 79 -4.11 -7.13 -5.25
N GLY A 80 -3.70 -7.57 -6.43
CA GLY A 80 -3.80 -6.77 -7.66
C GLY A 80 -2.93 -5.51 -7.66
N ALA A 81 -1.80 -5.51 -6.94
CA ALA A 81 -0.90 -4.37 -6.92
C ALA A 81 -0.24 -4.17 -8.30
N VAL A 82 -0.11 -2.92 -8.75
CA VAL A 82 0.59 -2.55 -9.98
C VAL A 82 1.85 -1.78 -9.60
N VAL A 83 3.02 -2.37 -9.83
CA VAL A 83 4.33 -1.76 -9.55
C VAL A 83 4.83 -1.06 -10.81
N ASN A 84 4.61 0.25 -10.90
CA ASN A 84 4.93 1.08 -12.08
C ASN A 84 6.12 2.01 -11.81
N GLY A 85 7.33 1.45 -11.77
CA GLY A 85 8.57 2.17 -11.43
C GLY A 85 8.87 2.28 -9.93
N GLY A 86 7.95 1.85 -9.07
CA GLY A 86 8.13 1.82 -7.62
C GLY A 86 8.61 0.48 -7.08
N VAL A 87 8.47 0.28 -5.77
CA VAL A 87 8.90 -0.95 -5.10
C VAL A 87 7.80 -1.53 -4.24
N GLN A 88 7.49 -2.81 -4.43
CA GLN A 88 6.76 -3.65 -3.48
C GLN A 88 7.76 -4.55 -2.76
N THR A 89 7.90 -4.40 -1.44
CA THR A 89 8.70 -5.32 -0.61
C THR A 89 7.78 -6.20 0.21
N VAL A 90 7.95 -7.51 0.10
CA VAL A 90 7.19 -8.55 0.79
C VAL A 90 8.13 -9.18 1.80
N ALA A 91 7.77 -9.11 3.08
CA ALA A 91 8.52 -9.78 4.13
C ALA A 91 8.18 -11.28 4.18
N ASN A 92 8.98 -12.07 4.89
CA ASN A 92 8.67 -13.47 5.15
C ASN A 92 7.28 -13.61 5.80
N GLY A 93 6.40 -14.39 5.16
CA GLY A 93 5.01 -14.58 5.56
C GLY A 93 4.03 -13.50 5.10
N GLY A 94 4.50 -12.48 4.37
CA GLY A 94 3.63 -11.55 3.64
C GLY A 94 3.08 -12.20 2.38
N ASN A 95 1.86 -11.84 1.97
CA ASN A 95 1.17 -12.48 0.85
C ASN A 95 0.89 -11.46 -0.25
N THR A 96 1.20 -11.84 -1.49
CA THR A 96 0.81 -11.06 -2.67
C THR A 96 0.09 -11.94 -3.67
N LEU A 97 -1.02 -11.47 -4.21
CA LEU A 97 -1.77 -12.15 -5.25
C LEU A 97 -1.95 -11.20 -6.44
N ASN A 98 -1.65 -11.68 -7.65
CA ASN A 98 -1.82 -10.92 -8.89
C ASN A 98 -1.07 -9.58 -8.90
N THR A 99 0.12 -9.51 -8.30
CA THR A 99 1.01 -8.35 -8.50
C THR A 99 1.43 -8.30 -9.96
N VAL A 100 1.25 -7.14 -10.60
CA VAL A 100 1.79 -6.83 -11.93
C VAL A 100 2.98 -5.91 -11.75
N VAL A 101 4.16 -6.36 -12.21
CA VAL A 101 5.38 -5.55 -12.20
C VAL A 101 5.62 -5.00 -13.60
N SER A 102 5.47 -3.69 -13.76
CA SER A 102 5.70 -2.97 -15.02
C SER A 102 7.16 -2.50 -15.13
N SER A 103 7.53 -1.92 -16.28
CA SER A 103 8.90 -1.45 -16.54
C SER A 103 9.44 -0.57 -15.41
N GLY A 104 10.63 -0.93 -14.90
CA GLY A 104 11.30 -0.23 -13.79
C GLY A 104 10.71 -0.49 -12.40
N GLY A 105 9.61 -1.23 -12.28
CA GLY A 105 9.07 -1.67 -11.00
C GLY A 105 9.83 -2.86 -10.43
N PHE A 106 9.82 -2.99 -9.11
CA PHE A 106 10.44 -4.14 -8.43
C PHE A 106 9.50 -4.73 -7.37
N GLN A 107 9.29 -6.05 -7.45
CA GLN A 107 8.81 -6.84 -6.33
C GLN A 107 10.01 -7.54 -5.68
N ARG A 108 10.15 -7.39 -4.36
CA ARG A 108 11.19 -8.02 -3.54
C ARG A 108 10.52 -8.93 -2.53
N VAL A 109 10.95 -10.18 -2.42
CA VAL A 109 10.42 -11.20 -1.49
C VAL A 109 11.49 -11.68 -0.52
#